data_AF-A0A8T4ZZ44-F1
#
_entry.id   AF-A0A8T4ZZ44-F1
#
_cell.length_a   1.000
_cell.length_b   1.000
_cell.length_c   1.000
_cell.angle_alpha   90.00
_cell.angle_beta   90.00
_cell.angle_gamma   90.00
#
_symmetry.space_group_name_H-M   'P 1'
#
loop_
_entity.id
_entity.type
_entity.pdbx_description
1 polymer ?
#
loop_
_entity_poly.entity_id
_entity_poly.type
_entity_poly.pdbx_seq_one_letter_code
_entity_poly.pdbx_strand_id
1 'polypeptide(L)'
;ALTIDPLKLLSSGALLISAEPSRAGGIISAVEDAGVKATVIGRAKERGEGRILVRKDGKRTSIEAVEQDHLYMVLDRYGVGALSKP
;
A
#
# COMPACT_ATOMS: atom_id res chain seq x y z
N ALA A 1 10.12 -15.03 -6.56
CA ALA A 1 9.80 -13.77 -5.86
C ALA A 1 9.56 -14.10 -4.39
N LEU A 2 9.94 -13.21 -3.45
CA LEU A 2 9.60 -13.36 -2.04
C LEU A 2 8.07 -13.23 -1.92
N THR A 3 7.40 -14.19 -1.28
CA THR A 3 5.93 -14.23 -1.12
C THR A 3 5.44 -13.13 -0.17
N ILE A 4 5.57 -11.88 -0.59
CA ILE A 4 5.26 -10.66 0.16
C ILE A 4 4.02 -10.02 -0.47
N ASP A 5 3.07 -9.62 0.37
CA ASP A 5 1.95 -8.79 -0.06
C ASP A 5 2.38 -7.31 0.01
N PRO A 6 2.44 -6.57 -1.11
CA PRO A 6 2.82 -5.16 -1.10
C PRO A 6 1.90 -4.28 -0.23
N LEU A 7 0.64 -4.68 -0.01
CA LEU A 7 -0.29 -3.95 0.85
C LEU A 7 -0.02 -4.16 2.35
N LYS A 8 0.88 -5.08 2.69
CA LYS A 8 1.28 -5.41 4.06
C LYS A 8 2.70 -4.95 4.41
N LEU A 9 3.29 -4.11 3.55
CA LEU A 9 4.54 -3.42 3.79
C LEU A 9 4.24 -2.02 4.34
N LEU A 10 4.72 -1.72 5.55
CA LEU A 10 4.51 -0.42 6.20
C LEU A 10 5.59 0.60 5.78
N SER A 11 6.73 0.14 5.25
CA SER A 11 7.86 1.00 4.84
C SER A 11 8.11 0.99 3.31
N SER A 12 7.11 1.39 2.51
CA SER A 12 7.22 1.38 1.03
C SER A 12 7.68 2.71 0.41
N GLY A 13 7.83 3.77 1.20
CA GLY A 13 8.17 5.10 0.67
C GLY A 13 7.07 5.69 -0.24
N ALA A 14 5.81 5.32 -0.03
CA ALA A 14 4.67 5.81 -0.80
C ALA A 14 3.86 6.87 -0.04
N LEU A 15 3.27 7.81 -0.78
CA LEU A 15 2.37 8.84 -0.26
C LEU A 15 0.92 8.51 -0.65
N LEU A 16 0.00 8.58 0.32
CA LEU A 16 -1.44 8.48 0.07
C LEU A 16 -2.08 9.87 0.24
N ILE A 17 -2.79 10.33 -0.80
CA ILE A 17 -3.43 11.64 -0.83
C ILE A 17 -4.95 11.46 -0.92
N SER A 18 -5.69 12.15 -0.06
CA SER A 18 -7.14 12.32 -0.20
C SER A 18 -7.41 13.73 -0.73
N ALA A 19 -8.23 13.83 -1.78
CA ALA A 19 -8.52 15.10 -2.44
C ALA A 19 -9.93 15.11 -3.02
N GLU A 20 -10.46 16.32 -3.20
CA GLU A 20 -11.65 16.55 -4.01
C GLU A 20 -11.44 16.03 -5.44
N PRO A 21 -12.42 15.34 -6.05
CA PRO A 21 -12.27 14.78 -7.40
C PRO A 21 -11.86 15.81 -8.45
N SER A 22 -12.34 17.05 -8.32
CA SER A 22 -12.01 18.16 -9.22
C SER A 22 -10.55 18.60 -9.14
N ARG A 23 -9.85 18.30 -8.04
CA ARG A 23 -8.43 18.67 -7.83
C ARG A 23 -7.46 17.52 -8.15
N ALA A 24 -7.96 16.30 -8.31
CA ALA A 24 -7.13 15.11 -8.48
C ALA A 24 -6.15 15.23 -9.66
N GLY A 25 -6.60 15.77 -10.80
CA GLY A 25 -5.75 15.98 -11.97
C GLY A 25 -4.55 16.90 -11.69
N GLY A 26 -4.79 18.07 -11.10
CA GLY A 26 -3.72 19.02 -10.79
C GLY A 26 -2.73 18.50 -9.74
N ILE A 27 -3.20 17.72 -8.77
CA ILE A 27 -2.33 17.06 -7.79
C ILE A 27 -1.44 16.02 -8.47
N ILE A 28 -2.00 15.19 -9.36
CA ILE A 28 -1.23 14.19 -10.11
C ILE A 28 -0.13 14.88 -10.92
N SER A 29 -0.47 15.92 -11.70
CA SER A 29 0.52 16.65 -12.50
C SER A 29 1.65 17.22 -11.64
N ALA A 30 1.33 17.88 -10.51
CA ALA A 30 2.36 18.45 -9.65
C ALA A 30 3.28 17.40 -9.01
N VAL A 31 2.77 16.21 -8.69
CA VAL A 31 3.57 15.10 -8.15
C VAL A 31 4.44 14.47 -9.24
N GLU A 32 3.91 14.34 -10.45
CA GLU A 32 4.65 13.85 -11.63
C GLU A 32 5.76 14.81 -12.06
N ASP A 33 5.53 16.12 -11.99
CA ASP A 33 6.54 17.16 -12.25
C ASP A 33 7.71 17.08 -11.26
N ALA A 34 7.46 16.59 -10.03
CA ALA A 34 8.51 16.30 -9.05
C ALA A 34 9.23 14.96 -9.28
N GLY A 35 8.93 14.26 -10.38
CA GLY A 35 9.55 12.98 -10.76
C GLY A 35 8.95 11.77 -10.04
N VAL A 36 7.78 11.91 -9.40
CA VAL A 36 7.12 10.83 -8.64
C VAL A 36 5.86 10.38 -9.38
N LYS A 37 5.69 9.08 -9.57
CA LYS A 37 4.48 8.54 -10.20
C LYS A 37 3.28 8.65 -9.26
N ALA A 38 2.16 9.14 -9.79
CA ALA A 38 0.90 9.24 -9.05
C ALA A 38 -0.27 8.67 -9.87
N THR A 39 -1.26 8.09 -9.18
CA THR A 39 -2.49 7.63 -9.83
C THR A 39 -3.63 7.64 -8.82
N VAL A 40 -4.86 7.88 -9.30
CA VAL A 40 -6.06 7.64 -8.48
C VAL A 40 -6.22 6.14 -8.27
N ILE A 41 -6.30 5.70 -7.02
CA ILE A 41 -6.45 4.28 -6.67
C ILE A 41 -7.83 3.92 -6.10
N GLY A 42 -8.70 4.92 -5.88
CA GLY A 42 -10.01 4.70 -5.29
C GLY A 42 -10.73 5.99 -4.94
N ARG A 43 -11.78 5.86 -4.14
CA ARG A 43 -12.61 6.98 -3.65
C ARG A 43 -13.00 6.75 -2.20
N ALA A 44 -13.12 7.83 -1.44
CA ALA A 44 -13.73 7.77 -0.12
C ALA A 44 -15.22 7.45 -0.25
N LYS A 45 -15.73 6.67 0.71
CA LYS A 45 -17.13 6.27 0.82
C LYS A 45 -17.59 6.49 2.25
N GLU A 46 -18.88 6.29 2.47
CA GLU A 46 -19.45 6.33 3.82
C GLU A 46 -18.68 5.40 4.75
N ARG A 47 -18.48 5.82 6.01
CA ARG A 47 -17.66 5.08 6.99
C ARG A 47 -18.10 3.62 7.15
N GLY A 48 -19.40 3.36 7.02
CA GLY A 48 -19.98 2.01 7.12
C GLY A 48 -19.61 1.06 5.97
N GLU A 49 -19.13 1.55 4.83
CA GLU A 49 -18.67 0.70 3.72
C GLU A 49 -17.29 0.05 3.98
N GLY A 50 -16.57 0.52 5.01
CA GLY A 50 -15.25 0.00 5.35
C GLY A 50 -14.18 0.27 4.30
N ARG A 51 -13.08 -0.51 4.33
CA ARG A 51 -11.95 -0.38 3.40
C ARG A 51 -11.89 -1.60 2.49
N ILE A 52 -12.26 -1.42 1.22
CA ILE A 52 -12.43 -2.52 0.27
C ILE A 52 -11.40 -2.41 -0.87
N LEU A 53 -10.70 -3.51 -1.13
CA LEU A 53 -9.91 -3.72 -2.33
C LEU A 53 -10.75 -4.45 -3.37
N VAL A 54 -10.80 -3.90 -4.59
CA VAL A 54 -11.38 -4.58 -5.75
C VAL A 54 -10.24 -5.16 -6.58
N ARG A 55 -10.21 -6.48 -6.72
CA ARG A 55 -9.21 -7.23 -7.48
C ARG A 55 -9.51 -7.15 -8.99
N LYS A 56 -8.53 -7.54 -9.83
CA LYS A 56 -8.66 -7.50 -11.31
C LYS A 56 -9.81 -8.37 -11.84
N ASP A 57 -10.15 -9.44 -11.14
CA ASP A 57 -11.27 -10.34 -11.43
C ASP A 57 -12.62 -9.81 -10.90
N GLY A 58 -12.64 -8.59 -10.33
CA GLY A 58 -13.82 -7.98 -9.71
C GLY A 58 -14.06 -8.44 -8.27
N LYS A 59 -13.28 -9.38 -7.73
CA LYS A 59 -13.45 -9.86 -6.35
C LYS A 59 -13.21 -8.73 -5.36
N ARG A 60 -14.12 -8.58 -4.40
CA ARG A 60 -14.03 -7.58 -3.32
C ARG A 60 -13.46 -8.24 -2.07
N THR A 61 -12.44 -7.63 -1.49
CA THR A 61 -11.80 -8.10 -0.25
C THR A 61 -11.62 -6.95 0.73
N SER A 62 -11.90 -7.17 2.02
CA SER A 62 -11.60 -6.19 3.06
C SER A 62 -10.09 -6.01 3.22
N ILE A 63 -9.64 -4.78 3.44
CA ILE A 63 -8.25 -4.47 3.80
C ILE A 63 -8.18 -4.29 5.32
N GLU A 64 -7.66 -5.30 5.99
CA GLU A 64 -7.49 -5.32 7.45
C GLU A 64 -6.22 -4.59 7.88
N ALA A 65 -6.13 -4.27 9.18
CA ALA A 65 -4.87 -3.81 9.75
C ALA A 65 -3.84 -4.95 9.71
N VAL A 66 -2.57 -4.60 9.54
CA VAL A 66 -1.48 -5.57 9.53
C VAL A 66 -0.87 -5.57 10.92
N GLU A 67 -0.83 -6.72 11.58
CA GLU A 67 -0.21 -6.87 12.91
C GLU A 67 1.32 -6.74 12.87
N GLN A 68 1.96 -7.11 11.75
CA GLN A 68 3.42 -7.06 11.56
C GLN A 68 3.79 -6.73 10.11
N ASP A 69 4.79 -5.87 9.91
CA ASP A 69 5.33 -5.56 8.57
C ASP A 69 5.96 -6.81 7.96
N HIS A 70 5.53 -7.18 6.74
CA HIS A 70 6.07 -8.32 6.01
C HIS A 70 7.57 -8.19 5.70
N LEU A 71 8.14 -6.99 5.70
CA LEU A 71 9.58 -6.78 5.56
C LEU A 71 10.35 -7.42 6.72
N TYR A 72 9.88 -7.28 7.96
CA TYR A 72 10.52 -7.90 9.12
C TYR A 72 10.42 -9.43 9.06
N MET A 73 9.32 -10.00 8.59
CA MET A 73 9.20 -11.46 8.40
C MET A 73 10.26 -12.00 7.43
N VAL A 74 10.58 -11.23 6.39
CA VAL A 74 11.57 -11.61 5.38
C VAL A 74 12.98 -11.45 5.94
N LEU A 75 13.23 -10.37 6.68
CA LEU A 75 14.51 -10.15 7.37
C LEU A 75 14.77 -11.23 8.44
N ASP A 76 13.75 -11.69 9.16
CA ASP A 76 13.88 -12.79 10.12
C ASP A 76 14.22 -14.12 9.43
N ARG A 77 13.66 -14.36 8.24
CA ARG A 77 13.85 -15.62 7.50
C ARG A 77 15.13 -15.65 6.67
N TYR A 78 15.57 -14.52 6.12
CA TYR A 78 16.65 -14.46 5.13
C TYR A 78 17.72 -13.41 5.44
N GLY A 79 17.53 -12.57 6.45
CA GLY A 79 18.49 -11.56 6.88
C GLY A 79 19.61 -12.14 7.76
N VAL A 80 20.65 -11.35 7.94
CA VAL A 80 21.93 -11.70 8.59
C VAL A 80 21.78 -12.26 10.02
N GLY A 81 20.62 -12.09 10.67
CA GLY A 81 20.29 -12.64 11.99
C GLY A 81 19.97 -14.15 12.02
N ALA A 82 19.77 -14.81 10.87
CA ALA A 82 19.55 -16.26 10.81
C ALA A 82 20.79 -17.08 11.20
N LEU A 83 21.98 -16.45 11.30
CA LEU A 83 23.23 -17.07 11.73
C LEU A 83 23.51 -16.96 13.24
N SER A 84 22.55 -16.49 14.06
CA SER A 84 22.80 -16.26 15.49
C SER A 84 21.68 -16.68 16.45
N LYS A 85 20.75 -17.54 16.03
CA LYS A 85 19.95 -18.29 17.02
C LYS A 85 20.75 -19.54 17.43
N PRO A 86 20.99 -19.77 18.74
CA PRO A 86 21.67 -20.97 19.22
C PRO A 86 20.87 -22.24 18.91
#